data_AF-A0AAU9M014-F1
#
_entry.id   AF-A0AAU9M014-F1
#
_cell.length_a   1.000
_cell.length_b   1.000
_cell.length_c   1.000
_cell.angle_alpha   90.00
_cell.angle_beta   90.00
_cell.angle_gamma   90.00
#
_symmetry.space_group_name_H-M   'P 1'
#
loop_
_entity.id
_entity.type
_entity.pdbx_description
1 polymer ?
#
loop_
_entity_poly.entity_id
_entity_poly.type
_entity_poly.pdbx_seq_one_letter_code
_entity_poly.pdbx_strand_id
1 'polypeptide(L)'
;MVECGELRLKYPFWGLDRPAYCGHPGFQLICQSNVPLLNYESVNYRVLDTDSSTQTIVIARNDLWTTFCPQTLYNTSYNSTLFKGNKFNQQNVSSYYDCGTTIQGMGLGNNYRFTCTVNGDDSDSFSIGPIS
;
A
#
# COMPACT_ATOMS: atom_id res chain seq x y z
N MET A 1 16.97 17.01 2.65
CA MET A 1 16.58 15.68 3.17
C MET A 1 15.16 15.81 3.68
N VAL A 2 14.37 14.75 3.69
CA VAL A 2 13.06 14.71 4.32
C VAL A 2 13.16 13.85 5.58
N GLU A 3 12.68 14.35 6.72
CA GLU A 3 12.66 13.62 7.98
C GLU A 3 11.21 13.44 8.45
N CYS A 4 10.84 12.23 8.82
CA CYS A 4 9.51 11.91 9.33
C CYS A 4 9.55 10.63 10.17
N GLY A 5 9.24 10.75 11.46
CA GLY A 5 9.48 9.67 12.42
C GLY A 5 10.96 9.27 12.43
N GLU A 6 11.23 7.97 12.36
CA GLU A 6 12.60 7.42 12.34
C GLU A 6 13.22 7.42 10.94
N LEU A 7 12.44 7.69 9.88
CA LEU A 7 12.94 7.64 8.50
C LEU A 7 13.56 8.98 8.07
N ARG A 8 14.75 8.86 7.47
CA ARG A 8 15.48 9.97 6.85
C ARG A 8 15.64 9.71 5.35
N LEU A 9 14.83 10.38 4.55
CA LEU A 9 14.63 10.08 3.13
C LEU A 9 15.34 11.12 2.25
N LYS A 10 16.17 10.63 1.32
CA LYS A 10 16.97 11.45 0.38
C LYS A 10 16.30 11.50 -1.00
N TYR A 11 17.00 11.93 -2.04
CA TYR A 11 16.47 11.85 -3.42
C TYR A 11 16.11 10.37 -3.72
N PRO A 12 14.97 10.06 -4.36
CA PRO A 12 14.07 10.94 -5.13
C PRO A 12 12.98 11.66 -4.32
N PHE A 13 12.90 11.45 -3.00
CA PHE A 13 11.82 11.96 -2.18
C PHE A 13 11.88 13.48 -1.94
N TRP A 14 10.71 14.11 -1.91
CA TRP A 14 10.48 15.52 -1.57
C TRP A 14 9.20 15.69 -0.75
N GLY A 15 8.90 16.90 -0.29
CA GLY A 15 7.78 17.20 0.60
C GLY A 15 8.25 17.74 1.95
N LEU A 16 7.32 18.14 2.80
CA LEU A 16 7.60 18.87 4.04
C LEU A 16 8.49 20.08 3.74
N ASP A 17 9.65 20.20 4.39
CA ASP A 17 10.59 21.31 4.18
C ASP A 17 11.47 21.15 2.93
N ARG A 18 11.31 20.06 2.16
CA ARG A 18 12.06 19.84 0.91
C ARG A 18 11.21 20.20 -0.31
N PRO A 19 11.58 21.25 -1.07
CA PRO A 19 10.83 21.68 -2.24
C PRO A 19 10.71 20.62 -3.34
N ALA A 20 9.64 20.69 -4.12
CA ALA A 20 9.36 19.75 -5.21
C ALA A 20 10.48 19.64 -6.24
N TYR A 21 11.12 20.77 -6.60
CA TYR A 21 12.24 20.79 -7.54
C TYR A 21 13.50 20.06 -7.03
N CYS A 22 13.56 19.71 -5.74
CA CYS A 22 14.65 18.92 -5.17
C CYS A 22 14.38 17.41 -5.17
N GLY A 23 13.26 16.94 -5.73
CA GLY A 23 12.91 15.52 -5.83
C GLY A 23 12.27 15.17 -7.16
N HIS A 24 11.69 13.98 -7.23
CA HIS A 24 10.99 13.47 -8.40
C HIS A 24 9.47 13.61 -8.22
N PRO A 25 8.70 14.09 -9.21
CA PRO A 25 7.26 14.33 -9.07
C PRO A 25 6.45 13.17 -8.48
N GLY A 26 6.75 11.93 -8.87
CA GLY A 26 6.12 10.71 -8.35
C GLY A 26 6.57 10.25 -6.94
N PHE A 27 7.36 11.03 -6.21
CA PHE A 27 7.92 10.67 -4.90
C PHE A 27 7.64 11.72 -3.81
N GLN A 28 6.45 12.32 -3.83
CA GLN A 28 6.02 13.24 -2.78
C GLN A 28 5.76 12.48 -1.47
N LEU A 29 6.36 12.96 -0.38
CA LEU A 29 6.10 12.48 0.97
C LEU A 29 5.23 13.47 1.75
N ILE A 30 4.34 12.90 2.54
CA ILE A 30 3.54 13.56 3.56
C ILE A 30 3.92 12.91 4.89
N CYS A 31 4.03 13.70 5.97
CA CYS A 31 4.22 13.15 7.32
C CYS A 31 2.95 13.39 8.13
N GLN A 32 2.27 12.33 8.52
CA GLN A 32 1.07 12.43 9.35
C GLN A 32 1.31 11.70 10.67
N SER A 33 1.33 12.43 11.79
CA SER A 33 1.56 11.85 13.12
C SER A 33 2.82 10.98 13.19
N ASN A 34 3.95 11.48 12.65
CA ASN A 34 5.23 10.76 12.52
C ASN A 34 5.21 9.53 11.62
N VAL A 35 4.16 9.36 10.80
CA VAL A 35 4.06 8.29 9.80
C VAL A 35 4.41 8.86 8.41
N PRO A 36 5.47 8.36 7.76
CA PRO A 36 5.83 8.75 6.41
C PRO A 36 4.88 8.09 5.41
N LEU A 37 4.19 8.92 4.64
CA LEU A 37 3.25 8.53 3.60
C LEU A 37 3.76 8.98 2.24
N LEU A 38 3.97 8.03 1.33
CA LEU A 38 4.19 8.29 -0.08
C LEU A 38 2.83 8.57 -0.73
N ASN A 39 2.65 9.79 -1.23
CA ASN A 39 1.51 10.12 -2.06
C ASN A 39 1.78 9.62 -3.48
N TYR A 40 1.09 8.55 -3.86
CA TYR A 40 1.30 7.87 -5.14
C TYR A 40 -0.03 7.43 -5.74
N GLU A 41 -0.32 7.93 -6.94
CA GLU A 41 -1.61 7.75 -7.61
C GLU A 41 -2.77 8.24 -6.73
N SER A 42 -3.85 7.45 -6.60
CA SER A 42 -5.07 7.81 -5.86
C SER A 42 -5.01 7.51 -4.36
N VAL A 43 -3.89 7.00 -3.85
CA VAL A 43 -3.81 6.45 -2.49
C VAL A 43 -2.49 6.77 -1.80
N ASN A 44 -2.56 6.97 -0.49
CA ASN A 44 -1.38 7.16 0.33
C ASN A 44 -0.83 5.80 0.75
N TYR A 45 0.47 5.62 0.57
CA TYR A 45 1.19 4.43 0.95
C TYR A 45 2.09 4.74 2.14
N ARG A 46 1.96 3.98 3.22
CA ARG A 46 2.87 4.04 4.35
C ARG A 46 4.23 3.49 3.93
N VAL A 47 5.29 4.27 4.16
CA VAL A 47 6.66 3.79 3.99
C VAL A 47 7.02 2.98 5.23
N LEU A 48 7.30 1.69 5.04
CA LEU A 48 7.64 0.74 6.10
C LEU A 48 9.14 0.63 6.27
N ASP A 49 9.87 0.60 5.16
CA ASP A 49 11.33 0.48 5.17
C ASP A 49 11.94 1.09 3.91
N THR A 50 13.22 1.45 4.00
CA THR A 50 14.02 1.90 2.86
C THR A 50 15.46 1.43 3.01
N ASP A 51 16.02 0.86 1.94
CA ASP A 51 17.44 0.53 1.88
C ASP A 51 18.10 1.30 0.73
N SER A 52 18.94 2.25 1.13
CA SER A 52 19.69 3.09 0.20
C SER A 52 20.77 2.36 -0.60
N SER A 53 21.27 1.21 -0.10
CA SER A 53 22.29 0.42 -0.80
C SER A 53 21.70 -0.32 -2.00
N THR A 54 20.48 -0.84 -1.85
CA THR A 54 19.74 -1.52 -2.91
C THR A 54 18.77 -0.60 -3.67
N GLN A 55 18.64 0.66 -3.22
CA GLN A 55 17.69 1.66 -3.72
C GLN A 55 16.25 1.14 -3.67
N THR A 56 15.88 0.51 -2.56
CA THR A 56 14.56 -0.11 -2.36
C THR A 56 13.72 0.66 -1.36
N ILE A 57 12.41 0.53 -1.54
CA ILE A 57 11.39 1.07 -0.64
C ILE A 57 10.39 -0.05 -0.41
N VAL A 58 9.99 -0.24 0.84
CA VAL A 58 8.89 -1.14 1.22
C VAL A 58 7.72 -0.25 1.62
N ILE A 59 6.60 -0.44 0.96
CA ILE A 59 5.40 0.38 1.16
C ILE A 59 4.16 -0.50 1.34
N ALA A 60 3.20 0.00 2.12
CA ALA A 60 1.90 -0.63 2.29
C ALA A 60 0.77 0.40 2.15
N ARG A 61 -0.41 -0.05 1.71
CA ARG A 61 -1.58 0.82 1.61
C ARG A 61 -1.97 1.35 3.00
N ASN A 62 -1.99 2.67 3.15
CA ASN A 62 -2.21 3.27 4.47
C ASN A 62 -3.65 3.12 4.96
N ASP A 63 -4.62 3.15 4.05
CA ASP A 63 -6.03 2.96 4.39
C ASP A 63 -6.39 1.51 4.77
N LEU A 64 -5.51 0.55 4.43
CA LEU A 64 -5.61 -0.84 4.88
C LEU A 64 -4.86 -1.12 6.19
N TRP A 65 -4.29 -0.08 6.83
CA TRP A 65 -3.43 -0.26 8.01
C TRP A 65 -4.18 -0.73 9.26
N THR A 66 -5.42 -0.26 9.43
CA THR A 66 -6.24 -0.55 10.63
C THR A 66 -7.43 -1.46 10.32
N THR A 67 -7.76 -1.63 9.05
CA THR A 67 -8.91 -2.40 8.58
C THR A 67 -8.60 -2.99 7.23
N PHE A 68 -9.09 -4.21 6.97
CA PHE A 68 -9.04 -4.79 5.63
C PHE A 68 -10.13 -4.27 4.71
N CYS A 69 -11.08 -3.48 5.24
CA CYS A 69 -12.27 -2.98 4.56
C CYS A 69 -12.12 -1.48 4.23
N PRO A 70 -11.54 -1.14 3.06
CA PRO A 70 -11.39 0.25 2.66
C PRO A 70 -12.76 0.84 2.30
N GLN A 71 -12.93 2.15 2.52
CA GLN A 71 -14.15 2.87 2.12
C GLN A 71 -14.30 2.99 0.60
N THR A 72 -13.19 2.92 -0.13
CA THR A 72 -13.17 3.02 -1.59
C THR A 72 -12.16 2.03 -2.15
N LEU A 73 -12.58 1.27 -3.17
CA LEU A 73 -11.71 0.34 -3.87
C LEU A 73 -10.89 1.08 -4.92
N TYR A 74 -9.56 0.94 -4.84
CA TYR A 74 -8.64 1.49 -5.81
C TYR A 74 -7.80 0.37 -6.39
N ASN A 75 -7.72 0.30 -7.72
CA ASN A 75 -6.79 -0.59 -8.40
C ASN A 75 -5.36 -0.13 -8.13
N THR A 76 -4.53 -1.01 -7.59
CA THR A 76 -3.13 -0.74 -7.32
C THR A 76 -2.27 -1.32 -8.43
N SER A 77 -1.67 -0.47 -9.25
CA SER A 77 -0.68 -0.86 -10.25
C SER A 77 0.68 -0.22 -9.93
N TYR A 78 1.76 -0.97 -10.16
CA TYR A 78 3.09 -0.39 -10.11
C TYR A 78 3.38 0.35 -11.42
N ASN A 79 3.91 1.56 -11.33
CA ASN A 79 4.40 2.30 -12.49
C ASN A 79 5.83 1.85 -12.79
N SER A 80 6.00 1.12 -13.90
CA SER A 80 7.28 0.56 -14.33
C SER A 80 8.34 1.61 -14.69
N THR A 81 7.96 2.87 -14.90
CA THR A 81 8.92 3.97 -15.12
C THR A 81 9.53 4.48 -13.82
N LEU A 82 8.84 4.28 -12.68
CA LEU A 82 9.29 4.72 -11.35
C LEU A 82 9.87 3.57 -10.53
N PHE A 83 9.29 2.37 -10.65
CA PHE A 83 9.64 1.20 -9.86
C PHE A 83 10.01 0.01 -10.74
N LYS A 84 11.07 -0.71 -10.35
CA LYS A 84 11.49 -1.95 -11.01
C LYS A 84 10.94 -3.16 -10.25
N GLY A 85 9.77 -3.65 -10.63
CA GLY A 85 9.09 -4.72 -9.89
C GLY A 85 9.84 -6.07 -9.88
N ASN A 86 10.56 -6.38 -10.95
CA ASN A 86 11.01 -7.75 -11.20
C ASN A 86 12.31 -8.14 -10.46
N LYS A 87 12.81 -7.30 -9.54
CA LYS A 87 14.12 -7.51 -8.88
C LYS A 87 14.04 -8.07 -7.46
N PHE A 88 12.86 -8.13 -6.84
CA PHE A 88 12.72 -8.43 -5.41
C PHE A 88 11.75 -9.57 -5.09
N ASN A 89 11.48 -10.49 -6.05
CA ASN A 89 10.57 -11.62 -5.87
C ASN A 89 9.19 -11.22 -5.31
N GLN A 90 8.68 -10.07 -5.78
CA GLN A 90 7.39 -9.55 -5.37
C GLN A 90 6.29 -10.53 -5.78
N GLN A 91 5.37 -10.78 -4.87
CA GLN A 91 4.20 -11.62 -5.13
C GLN A 91 2.95 -10.74 -5.14
N ASN A 92 2.02 -11.06 -6.03
CA ASN A 92 0.78 -10.33 -6.13
C ASN A 92 -0.22 -10.84 -5.09
N VAL A 93 -0.89 -9.90 -4.43
CA VAL A 93 -2.04 -10.18 -3.56
C VAL A 93 -3.27 -9.53 -4.17
N SER A 94 -4.30 -10.33 -4.42
CA SER A 94 -5.59 -9.89 -4.93
C SER A 94 -6.61 -9.92 -3.81
N SER A 95 -7.31 -8.82 -3.58
CA SER A 95 -8.40 -8.76 -2.59
C SER A 95 -9.74 -8.59 -3.29
N TYR A 96 -10.72 -9.38 -2.86
CA TYR A 96 -12.07 -9.43 -3.38
C TYR A 96 -13.03 -9.04 -2.27
N TYR A 97 -13.91 -8.09 -2.55
CA TYR A 97 -14.85 -7.49 -1.61
C TYR A 97 -16.28 -7.74 -2.07
N ASP A 98 -17.22 -7.67 -1.12
CA ASP A 98 -18.65 -7.88 -1.39
C ASP A 98 -18.94 -9.24 -2.06
N CYS A 99 -18.19 -10.26 -1.65
CA CYS A 99 -18.43 -11.62 -2.09
C CYS A 99 -19.60 -12.19 -1.28
N GLY A 100 -20.72 -12.50 -1.92
CA GLY A 100 -21.82 -13.22 -1.28
C GLY A 100 -21.35 -14.55 -0.67
N THR A 101 -22.13 -15.09 0.26
CA THR A 101 -21.85 -16.33 1.01
C THR A 101 -21.73 -17.60 0.14
N THR A 102 -21.97 -17.49 -1.18
CA THR A 102 -21.99 -18.58 -2.16
C THR A 102 -20.64 -18.97 -2.76
N ILE A 103 -19.49 -18.54 -2.21
CA ILE A 103 -18.19 -19.14 -2.57
C ILE A 103 -18.02 -20.50 -1.86
N GLN A 104 -18.99 -21.38 -2.02
CA GLN A 104 -18.86 -22.82 -1.77
C GLN A 104 -18.14 -23.44 -2.98
N GLY A 105 -16.82 -23.32 -3.05
CA GLY A 105 -16.08 -23.95 -4.16
C GLY A 105 -14.62 -23.56 -4.28
N MET A 106 -14.23 -22.38 -3.81
CA MET A 106 -12.82 -22.08 -3.58
C MET A 106 -12.50 -22.63 -2.19
N GLY A 107 -11.82 -23.76 -2.10
CA GLY A 107 -11.32 -24.34 -0.83
C GLY A 107 -10.27 -23.47 -0.14
N LEU A 108 -10.50 -22.16 -0.06
CA LEU A 108 -9.70 -21.19 0.66
C LEU A 108 -9.99 -21.39 2.15
N GLY A 109 -8.96 -21.74 2.92
CA GLY A 109 -9.09 -21.86 4.37
C GLY A 109 -9.55 -20.55 5.00
N ASN A 110 -10.13 -20.61 6.21
CA ASN A 110 -10.61 -19.45 6.96
C ASN A 110 -9.57 -18.31 7.12
N ASN A 111 -8.27 -18.60 6.95
CA ASN A 111 -7.18 -17.63 7.08
C ASN A 111 -7.14 -16.58 5.94
N TYR A 112 -7.84 -16.82 4.84
CA TYR A 112 -7.88 -15.91 3.68
C TYR A 112 -9.20 -15.13 3.59
N ARG A 113 -10.12 -15.37 4.53
CA ARG A 113 -11.47 -14.80 4.58
C ARG A 113 -11.55 -13.76 5.69
N PHE A 114 -12.17 -12.64 5.39
CA PHE A 114 -12.52 -11.60 6.35
C PHE A 114 -13.90 -11.05 6.01
N THR A 115 -14.51 -10.32 6.95
CA THR A 115 -15.86 -9.77 6.78
C THR A 115 -15.79 -8.26 6.74
N CYS A 116 -16.51 -7.67 5.78
CA CYS A 116 -16.66 -6.23 5.63
C CYS A 116 -18.13 -5.87 5.58
N THR A 117 -18.51 -4.78 6.24
CA THR A 117 -19.85 -4.22 6.12
C THR A 117 -19.93 -3.35 4.86
N VAL A 118 -20.74 -3.77 3.90
CA VAL A 118 -20.97 -3.09 2.62
C VAL A 118 -22.43 -2.62 2.61
N ASN A 119 -22.65 -1.31 2.46
CA ASN A 119 -23.99 -0.70 2.48
C ASN A 119 -24.86 -1.02 3.72
N GLY A 120 -24.23 -1.38 4.85
CA GLY A 120 -24.91 -1.72 6.10
C GLY A 120 -25.11 -3.22 6.34
N ASP A 121 -24.79 -4.05 5.34
CA ASP A 121 -24.87 -5.51 5.44
C ASP A 121 -23.47 -6.13 5.49
N ASP A 122 -23.29 -7.14 6.33
CA ASP A 122 -22.03 -7.87 6.40
C ASP A 122 -21.88 -8.81 5.19
N SER A 123 -20.76 -8.66 4.47
CA SER A 123 -20.40 -9.52 3.35
C SER A 123 -19.03 -10.14 3.55
N ASP A 124 -18.85 -11.33 3.00
CA ASP A 124 -17.55 -11.97 2.95
C ASP A 124 -16.62 -11.26 1.97
N SER A 125 -15.33 -11.32 2.28
CA SER A 125 -14.23 -10.78 1.49
C SER A 125 -13.04 -11.71 1.61
N PHE A 126 -12.20 -11.75 0.58
CA PHE A 126 -11.12 -12.72 0.45
C PHE A 126 -9.84 -12.07 -0.04
N SER A 127 -8.69 -12.47 0.50
CA SER A 127 -7.37 -12.10 -0.02
C SER A 127 -6.65 -13.34 -0.54
N ILE A 128 -6.22 -13.32 -1.79
CA ILE A 128 -5.53 -14.43 -2.46
C ILE A 128 -4.10 -14.00 -2.79
N GLY A 129 -3.12 -14.76 -2.32
CA GLY A 129 -1.69 -14.49 -2.45
C GLY A 129 -0.95 -14.87 -1.17
N PRO A 130 0.38 -14.71 -1.10
CA PRO A 130 1.09 -14.84 0.17
C PRO A 130 0.64 -13.71 1.09
N ILE A 131 -0.07 -14.05 2.16
CA ILE A 131 -0.33 -13.12 3.25
C ILE A 131 0.97 -13.11 4.07
N SER A 132 1.71 -12.00 4.04
CA SER A 132 2.92 -11.79 4.86
C SER A 132 2.57 -11.24 6.22
#